data_AF-A0A7W6EA91-F1
#
_entry.id   AF-A0A7W6EA91-F1
#
_cell.length_a   1.000
_cell.length_b   1.000
_cell.length_c   1.000
_cell.angle_alpha   90.00
_cell.angle_beta   90.00
_cell.angle_gamma   90.00
#
_symmetry.space_group_name_H-M   'P 1'
#
loop_
_entity.id
_entity.type
_entity.pdbx_description
1 polymer ?
#
loop_
_entity_poly.entity_id
_entity_poly.type
_entity_poly.pdbx_seq_one_letter_code
_entity_poly.pdbx_strand_id
1 'polypeptide(L)' 'MTEAIRNIPPFGVRLPADIKRWIEDVARRDDRSQNYVIVQTIRERMAREATGQGSKANSPAASEHTGGLVSAGNVHSG' A
#
# COMPACT_ATOMS: atom_id res chain seq x y z
N MET A 1 8.77 28.35 10.43
CA MET A 1 7.79 27.24 10.36
C MET A 1 8.42 25.98 10.98
N THR A 2 8.69 25.98 12.29
CA THR A 2 9.64 25.01 12.90
C THR A 2 9.38 24.83 14.40
N GLU A 3 8.22 24.30 14.78
CA GLU A 3 7.96 24.03 16.21
C GLU A 3 7.17 22.72 16.48
N ALA A 4 6.49 22.14 15.50
CA ALA A 4 5.53 21.06 15.74
C ALA A 4 6.08 19.62 15.73
N ILE A 5 7.32 19.35 15.30
CA ILE A 5 7.78 17.95 15.13
C ILE A 5 8.23 17.29 16.43
N ARG A 6 8.70 18.08 17.43
CA ARG A 6 9.32 17.52 18.64
C ARG A 6 8.34 16.81 19.57
N ASN A 7 7.03 16.99 19.41
CA ASN A 7 6.03 16.45 20.33
C ASN A 7 4.86 15.75 19.63
N ILE A 8 5.13 15.09 18.50
CA ILE A 8 4.12 14.26 17.83
C ILE A 8 4.03 12.92 18.59
N PRO A 9 2.85 12.52 19.10
CA PRO A 9 2.70 11.23 19.75
C PRO A 9 2.97 10.08 18.77
N PRO A 10 3.55 8.96 19.23
CA PRO A 10 3.86 7.84 18.35
C PRO A 10 2.59 7.25 17.73
N PHE A 11 2.63 6.98 16.41
CA PHE A 11 1.49 6.45 15.65
C PHE A 11 1.19 4.96 15.94
N GLY A 12 2.15 4.20 16.50
CA GLY A 12 1.94 2.82 16.94
C GLY A 12 1.59 1.84 15.80
N VAL A 13 2.55 1.53 14.94
CA VAL A 13 2.35 0.59 13.81
C VAL A 13 2.61 -0.85 14.23
N ARG A 14 1.72 -1.78 13.86
CA ARG A 14 1.96 -3.23 13.96
C ARG A 14 2.67 -3.70 12.70
N LEU A 15 3.85 -4.28 12.87
CA LEU A 15 4.68 -4.79 11.78
C LEU A 15 4.86 -6.31 11.90
N PRO A 16 4.82 -7.05 10.78
CA PRO A 16 5.34 -8.41 10.70
C PRO A 16 6.80 -8.48 11.16
N ALA A 17 7.22 -9.61 11.75
CA ALA A 17 8.52 -9.75 12.38
C ALA A 17 9.70 -9.62 11.38
N ASP A 18 9.51 -10.12 10.17
CA ASP A 18 10.45 -10.02 9.06
C ASP A 18 10.67 -8.57 8.62
N ILE A 19 9.59 -7.80 8.47
CA ILE A 19 9.65 -6.38 8.10
C ILE A 19 10.32 -5.57 9.21
N LYS A 20 9.97 -5.82 10.47
CA LYS A 20 10.62 -5.15 11.61
C LYS A 20 12.12 -5.40 11.63
N ARG A 21 12.55 -6.65 11.42
CA ARG A 21 13.97 -7.02 11.37
C ARG A 21 14.69 -6.32 10.21
N TRP A 22 14.06 -6.25 9.04
CA TRP A 22 14.65 -5.55 7.90
C TRP A 22 14.86 -4.05 8.19
N ILE A 23 13.88 -3.37 8.80
CA ILE A 23 14.01 -1.95 9.18
C ILE A 23 15.14 -1.77 10.20
N GLU A 24 15.25 -2.65 11.19
CA GLU A 24 16.32 -2.63 12.19
C GLU A 24 17.71 -2.78 11.57
N ASP A 25 17.86 -3.68 10.60
CA ASP A 25 19.13 -3.93 9.92
C ASP A 25 19.54 -2.74 9.04
N VAL A 26 18.61 -2.13 8.30
CA VAL A 26 18.89 -0.92 7.50
C VAL A 26 19.26 0.25 8.41
N ALA A 27 18.50 0.49 9.48
CA ALA A 27 18.77 1.54 10.44
C ALA A 27 20.17 1.42 11.06
N ARG A 28 20.59 0.19 11.39
CA ARG A 28 21.93 -0.09 11.93
C ARG A 28 23.03 0.14 10.89
N ARG A 29 22.82 -0.28 9.64
CA ARG A 29 23.80 -0.10 8.55
C ARG A 29 24.03 1.37 8.23
N ASP A 30 22.98 2.19 8.28
CA ASP A 30 23.03 3.59 7.86
C ASP A 30 23.31 4.56 9.03
N ASP A 31 23.49 4.06 10.25
CA ASP A 31 23.59 4.85 11.50
C ASP A 31 22.41 5.84 11.66
N ARG A 32 21.20 5.33 11.48
CA ARG A 32 19.95 6.10 11.55
C ARG A 32 18.94 5.48 12.49
N SER A 33 17.92 6.25 12.86
CA SER A 33 16.78 5.72 13.60
C SER A 33 15.83 4.94 12.68
N GLN A 34 15.12 3.96 13.23
CA GLN A 34 14.08 3.23 12.48
C GLN A 34 13.01 4.17 11.91
N ASN A 35 12.64 5.21 12.66
CA ASN A 35 11.69 6.23 12.19
C ASN A 35 12.21 6.97 10.94
N TYR A 36 13.51 7.29 10.90
CA TYR A 36 14.11 7.91 9.71
C TYR A 36 13.97 7.00 8.48
N VAL A 37 14.31 5.72 8.62
CA VAL A 37 14.20 4.73 7.53
C VAL A 37 12.76 4.64 7.01
N ILE A 38 11.79 4.48 7.92
CA ILE A 38 10.37 4.39 7.57
C ILE A 38 9.90 5.64 6.82
N VAL A 39 10.19 6.82 7.36
CA VAL A 39 9.77 8.10 6.76
C VAL A 39 10.42 8.30 5.40
N GLN A 40 11.71 7.97 5.25
CA GLN A 40 12.43 8.10 4.00
C GLN A 40 11.85 7.17 2.92
N THR A 41 11.64 5.88 3.24
CA THR A 41 11.03 4.93 2.30
C THR A 41 9.63 5.36 1.85
N ILE A 42 8.80 5.86 2.78
CA ILE A 42 7.46 6.37 2.44
C ILE A 42 7.57 7.60 1.53
N ARG A 43 8.45 8.56 1.85
CA ARG A 43 8.64 9.77 1.02
C ARG A 43 9.13 9.45 -0.38
N GLU A 44 10.07 8.52 -0.52
CA GLU A 44 10.56 8.05 -1.81
C GLU A 44 9.44 7.41 -2.62
N ARG A 45 8.59 6.60 -1.98
CA ARG A 45 7.41 6.01 -2.64
C ARG A 45 6.43 7.08 -3.10
N MET A 46 6.09 8.04 -2.24
CA MET A 46 5.21 9.15 -2.58
C MET A 46 5.75 9.98 -3.76
N ALA A 47 7.06 10.25 -3.79
CA ALA A 47 7.68 10.98 -4.89
C ALA A 47 7.60 10.22 -6.24
N ARG A 48 7.79 8.89 -6.22
CA ARG A 48 7.63 8.03 -7.40
C ARG A 48 6.19 8.00 -7.92
N GLU A 49 5.21 8.04 -7.03
CA GLU A 49 3.79 8.09 -7.39
C GLU A 49 3.41 9.46 -7.95
N ALA A 50 3.87 10.55 -7.34
CA ALA A 50 3.60 11.92 -7.81
C ALA A 50 4.17 12.23 -9.20
N THR A 51 5.28 11.59 -9.58
CA THR A 51 5.92 11.75 -10.90
C THR A 51 5.29 10.88 -12.00
N GLY A 52 4.17 10.19 -11.72
CA GLY A 52 3.45 9.39 -12.70
C GLY A 52 4.16 8.09 -13.12
N GLN A 53 5.25 7.73 -12.44
CA GLN A 53 5.99 6.48 -12.64
C GLN A 53 5.48 5.33 -11.74
N GLY A 54 4.41 5.57 -10.98
CA GLY A 54 3.69 4.57 -10.20
C GLY A 54 3.07 3.51 -11.10
N SER A 55 3.66 2.32 -11.07
CA SER A 55 3.46 1.23 -12.01
C SER A 55 2.00 0.75 -12.11
N LYS A 56 1.57 0.54 -13.37
CA LYS A 56 0.44 -0.30 -13.81
C LYS A 56 0.65 -1.78 -13.45
N ALA A 57 0.84 -2.11 -12.17
CA ALA A 57 1.22 -3.46 -11.72
C ALA A 57 0.28 -4.03 -10.65
N ASN A 58 -1.01 -3.72 -10.73
CA ASN A 58 -2.07 -4.49 -10.07
C ASN A 58 -3.36 -4.40 -10.89
N SER A 59 -3.31 -4.86 -12.13
CA SER A 59 -4.51 -5.34 -12.81
C SER A 59 -4.62 -6.83 -12.49
N PRO A 60 -5.58 -7.29 -11.68
CA PRO A 60 -5.93 -8.69 -11.73
C PRO A 60 -6.44 -8.98 -13.14
N ALA A 61 -5.63 -9.70 -13.91
CA ALA A 61 -6.06 -10.28 -15.17
C ALA A 61 -7.20 -11.28 -14.89
N ALA A 62 -8.25 -11.20 -15.70
CA ALA A 62 -9.29 -12.20 -15.91
C ALA A 62 -10.25 -12.53 -14.75
N SER A 63 -11.47 -12.00 -14.85
CA SER A 63 -12.64 -12.86 -15.04
C SER A 63 -13.80 -12.03 -15.62
N GLU A 64 -13.75 -11.78 -16.92
CA GLU A 64 -14.93 -11.42 -17.69
C GLU A 64 -15.86 -12.64 -17.72
N HIS A 65 -16.71 -12.78 -16.70
CA HIS A 65 -17.86 -13.68 -16.81
C HIS A 65 -18.99 -12.92 -17.51
N THR A 66 -18.83 -12.76 -18.82
CA THR A 66 -19.88 -12.29 -19.74
C THR A 66 -20.92 -13.40 -19.88
N GLY A 67 -21.72 -13.61 -18.83
CA GLY A 67 -22.88 -14.49 -18.84
C GLY A 67 -24.12 -13.66 -19.13
N GLY A 68 -24.54 -13.67 -20.38
CA GLY A 68 -25.61 -12.84 -20.93
C GLY A 68 -26.91 -12.88 -20.14
N LEU A 69 -27.41 -11.67 -19.89
CA LEU A 69 -28.81 -11.38 -19.63
C LEU A 69 -29.62 -11.84 -20.85
N VAL A 70 -30.46 -12.87 -20.70
CA VAL A 70 -31.65 -13.04 -21.56
C VAL A 70 -32.89 -13.02 -20.68
N SER A 71 -33.61 -11.93 -20.85
CA SER A 71 -34.94 -11.68 -20.30
C SER A 71 -36.00 -12.34 -21.20
N ALA A 72 -37.08 -12.79 -20.54
CA ALA A 72 -38.43 -13.04 -21.05
C ALA A 72 -38.72 -14.31 -21.87
N GLY A 73 -39.69 -15.11 -21.37
CA GLY A 73 -40.45 -16.03 -22.22
C GLY A 73 -41.13 -17.23 -21.55
N ASN A 74 -42.20 -17.00 -20.78
CA ASN A 74 -43.53 -17.65 -20.91
C ASN A 74 -43.75 -19.19 -20.82
N VAL A 75 -44.82 -19.57 -20.10
CA VAL A 75 -45.69 -20.81 -20.08
C VAL A 75 -45.08 -22.14 -19.61
N HIS A 76 -45.75 -23.11 -18.96
CA HIS A 76 -47.17 -23.45 -18.75
C HIS A 76 -47.32 -24.35 -17.49
N SER A 77 -48.52 -24.37 -16.90
CA SER A 77 -48.96 -25.26 -15.81
C SER A 77 -48.93 -26.76 -16.16
N GLY A 78 -48.83 -27.60 -15.13
CA GLY A 78 -49.07 -29.05 -15.18
C GLY A 78 -49.09 -29.63 -13.78
#